data_AF-A0A373CBJ9-F1
#
_entry.id   AF-A0A373CBJ9-F1
#
_cell.length_a   1.000
_cell.length_b   1.000
_cell.length_c   1.000
_cell.angle_alpha   90.00
_cell.angle_beta   90.00
_cell.angle_gamma   90.00
#
_symmetry.space_group_name_H-M   'P 1'
#
loop_
_entity.id
_entity.type
_entity.pdbx_description
1 polymer ?
#
loop_
_entity_poly.entity_id
_entity_poly.type
_entity_poly.pdbx_seq_one_letter_code
_entity_poly.pdbx_strand_id
1 'polypeptide(L)'
;MVRGLFIYMDRESSPRVRVSRQSCTAIPCNRRTTSTRRNIMNQNKVLSVRNLVLIAMFSALAAVLETIQVAVPFAPPFYKLDFAELPVLIGGFAMGPAQAALIAIVKNLLKLLLNGTSTYYVGELGNIIGSCMFSVPAALIYRRHKTKKTAMVALAAGVICAIVGAVFVNCAITLPFYAKVAFGGIENIIAMGTKINPAVTNLYTFAIFMIVPFNLVKCGLNAIVTALVYKHVSVIIHAGVHREKKTENTAA
;
A
#
# COMPACT_ATOMS: atom_id res chain seq x y z
N MET A 1 -21.25 8.77 36.15
CA MET A 1 -20.36 7.79 35.51
C MET A 1 -20.35 8.04 34.00
N VAL A 2 -19.38 8.86 33.59
CA VAL A 2 -18.86 9.13 32.23
C VAL A 2 -19.86 9.51 31.10
N ARG A 3 -20.40 10.73 31.21
CA ARG A 3 -20.54 11.66 30.07
C ARG A 3 -19.17 12.33 29.87
N GLY A 4 -18.62 12.31 28.66
CA GLY A 4 -17.45 13.12 28.33
C GLY A 4 -16.54 12.48 27.31
N LEU A 5 -16.73 12.82 26.03
CA LEU A 5 -15.68 13.23 25.07
C LEU A 5 -16.32 13.47 23.70
N PHE A 6 -17.22 14.45 23.62
CA PHE A 6 -17.91 14.79 22.36
C PHE A 6 -18.03 16.31 22.19
N ILE A 7 -16.95 17.05 22.45
CA ILE A 7 -16.84 18.47 22.11
C ILE A 7 -15.35 18.75 21.83
N TYR A 8 -14.97 18.82 20.55
CA TYR A 8 -13.87 19.68 20.07
C TYR A 8 -13.96 19.82 18.55
N MET A 9 -15.06 20.41 18.10
CA MET A 9 -15.14 21.14 16.83
C MET A 9 -15.82 22.45 17.19
N ASP A 10 -15.06 23.40 17.72
CA ASP A 10 -15.53 24.77 17.81
C ASP A 10 -14.45 25.75 17.37
N ARG A 11 -14.97 26.75 16.65
CA ARG A 11 -14.46 28.05 16.24
C ARG A 11 -13.08 28.46 16.73
N GLU A 12 -12.33 29.03 15.79
CA GLU A 12 -11.56 30.23 16.10
C GLU A 12 -11.82 31.30 15.05
N SER A 13 -12.82 32.11 15.38
CA SER A 13 -13.13 33.42 14.83
C SER A 13 -12.08 34.44 15.28
N SER A 14 -11.62 35.26 14.34
CA SER A 14 -10.76 36.42 14.56
C SER A 14 -11.22 37.35 15.71
N PRO A 15 -10.27 38.02 16.38
CA PRO A 15 -10.49 39.37 16.90
C PRO A 15 -9.70 40.40 16.08
N ARG A 16 -10.44 41.36 15.52
CA ARG A 16 -9.92 42.64 15.02
C ARG A 16 -9.38 43.44 16.19
N VAL A 17 -8.08 43.76 16.19
CA VAL A 17 -7.53 44.84 17.01
C VAL A 17 -7.36 46.07 16.12
N ARG A 18 -8.09 47.12 16.47
CA ARG A 18 -8.08 48.45 15.86
C ARG A 18 -7.14 49.32 16.69
N VAL A 19 -5.93 49.61 16.20
CA VAL A 19 -5.05 50.62 16.81
C VAL A 19 -5.14 51.90 15.98
N SER A 20 -5.49 52.97 16.69
CA SER A 20 -5.66 54.34 16.20
C SER A 20 -4.34 54.97 15.75
N ARG A 21 -4.47 55.85 14.76
CA ARG A 21 -3.46 56.72 14.16
C ARG A 21 -2.62 57.47 15.21
N GLN A 22 -1.31 57.49 15.00
CA GLN A 22 -0.48 58.65 15.36
C GLN A 22 0.52 58.92 14.23
N SER A 23 0.54 60.19 13.85
CA SER A 23 1.32 60.78 12.76
C SER A 23 2.71 61.11 13.29
N CYS A 24 3.77 60.67 12.61
CA CYS A 24 5.08 61.31 12.68
C CYS A 24 5.86 61.06 11.38
N THR A 25 6.57 62.10 10.98
CA THR A 25 7.06 62.44 9.66
C THR A 25 8.34 61.72 9.22
N ALA A 26 8.38 61.39 7.92
CA ALA A 26 9.50 61.43 6.97
C ALA A 26 10.85 60.72 7.30
N ILE A 27 11.08 59.58 6.63
CA ILE A 27 12.37 59.20 6.00
C ILE A 27 12.05 58.45 4.70
N PRO A 28 12.46 58.90 3.49
CA PRO A 28 12.32 58.09 2.28
C PRO A 28 13.47 57.07 2.25
N CYS A 29 13.34 55.97 2.99
CA CYS A 29 14.23 54.83 2.80
C CYS A 29 13.71 54.02 1.61
N ASN A 30 14.36 54.20 0.46
CA ASN A 30 14.24 53.34 -0.71
C ASN A 30 14.70 51.92 -0.34
N ARG A 31 13.82 51.14 0.29
CA ARG A 31 14.01 49.71 0.48
C ARG A 31 13.21 49.02 -0.60
N ARG A 32 13.90 48.76 -1.71
CA ARG A 32 13.54 47.77 -2.72
C ARG A 32 13.18 46.48 -1.95
N THR A 33 11.91 46.27 -1.66
CA THR A 33 11.43 44.96 -1.19
C THR A 33 11.52 44.07 -2.40
N THR A 34 12.67 43.45 -2.60
CA THR A 34 12.73 42.20 -3.32
C THR A 34 11.77 41.27 -2.59
N SER A 35 10.54 41.23 -3.10
CA SER A 35 9.63 40.14 -2.92
C SER A 35 10.36 38.91 -3.46
N THR A 36 11.25 38.34 -2.64
CA THR A 36 11.64 36.95 -2.79
C THR A 36 10.37 36.19 -2.51
N ARG A 37 9.55 36.02 -3.55
CA ARG A 37 8.63 34.89 -3.66
C ARG A 37 9.48 33.67 -3.36
N ARG A 38 9.54 33.27 -2.10
CA ARG A 38 9.76 31.88 -1.73
C ARG A 38 8.60 31.16 -2.40
N ASN A 39 8.81 30.76 -3.65
CA ASN A 39 8.11 29.65 -4.23
C ASN A 39 8.47 28.49 -3.30
N ILE A 40 7.68 28.34 -2.24
CA ILE A 40 7.55 27.09 -1.53
C ILE A 40 7.02 26.18 -2.60
N MET A 41 7.95 25.55 -3.33
CA MET A 41 7.62 24.43 -4.17
C MET A 41 7.09 23.39 -3.18
N ASN A 42 5.78 23.40 -2.96
CA ASN A 42 5.05 22.35 -2.29
C ASN A 42 5.10 21.15 -3.23
N GLN A 43 6.30 20.58 -3.31
CA GLN A 43 6.57 19.41 -4.09
C GLN A 43 5.93 18.28 -3.29
N ASN A 44 4.77 17.83 -3.76
CA ASN A 44 4.31 16.46 -3.52
C ASN A 44 5.32 15.50 -4.17
N LYS A 45 6.58 15.53 -3.72
CA LYS A 45 7.61 14.59 -4.14
C LYS A 45 7.20 13.27 -3.53
N VAL A 46 6.69 12.39 -4.39
CA VAL A 46 6.50 10.96 -4.11
C VAL A 46 7.74 10.40 -3.40
N LEU A 47 8.94 10.93 -3.74
CA LEU A 47 10.25 10.63 -3.19
C LEU A 47 10.83 11.76 -2.29
N SER A 48 10.08 12.23 -1.29
CA SER A 48 10.68 12.96 -0.16
C SER A 48 11.65 12.05 0.60
N VAL A 49 12.71 12.60 1.22
CA VAL A 49 13.67 11.82 2.03
C VAL A 49 12.94 10.97 3.07
N ARG A 50 11.93 11.55 3.73
CA ARG A 50 11.07 10.83 4.67
C ARG A 50 10.33 9.65 4.02
N ASN A 51 9.73 9.88 2.84
CA ASN A 51 9.00 8.83 2.12
C ASN A 51 9.96 7.74 1.64
N LEU A 52 11.16 8.10 1.19
CA LEU A 52 12.18 7.16 0.75
C LEU A 52 12.59 6.23 1.89
N VAL A 53 12.87 6.79 3.08
CA VAL A 53 13.20 5.99 4.27
C VAL A 53 12.04 5.06 4.66
N LEU A 54 10.81 5.58 4.68
CA LEU A 54 9.64 4.76 4.99
C LEU A 54 9.41 3.64 3.96
N ILE A 55 9.56 3.93 2.67
CA ILE A 55 9.49 2.93 1.60
C ILE A 55 10.55 1.85 1.83
N ALA A 56 11.80 2.22 2.11
CA ALA A 56 12.87 1.27 2.38
C ALA A 56 12.57 0.38 3.60
N MET A 57 12.12 0.99 4.71
CA MET A 57 11.76 0.26 5.94
C MET A 57 10.60 -0.72 5.72
N PHE A 58 9.50 -0.26 5.10
CA PHE A 58 8.35 -1.12 4.82
C PHE A 58 8.67 -2.21 3.80
N SER A 59 9.53 -1.93 2.82
CA SER A 59 9.96 -2.93 1.83
C SER A 59 10.85 -3.99 2.44
N ALA A 60 11.78 -3.60 3.32
CA ALA A 60 12.61 -4.55 4.06
C ALA A 60 11.75 -5.43 4.97
N LEU A 61 10.79 -4.85 5.69
CA LEU A 61 9.85 -5.61 6.51
C LEU A 61 9.01 -6.57 5.66
N ALA A 62 8.49 -6.10 4.52
CA ALA A 62 7.73 -6.94 3.59
C ALA A 62 8.57 -8.11 3.07
N ALA A 63 9.82 -7.85 2.65
CA ALA A 63 10.72 -8.89 2.14
C ALA A 63 11.02 -9.96 3.20
N VAL A 64 11.25 -9.56 4.46
CA VAL A 64 11.45 -10.52 5.56
C VAL A 64 10.18 -11.34 5.81
N LEU A 65 9.00 -10.71 5.83
CA LEU A 65 7.73 -11.43 6.00
C LEU A 65 7.44 -12.38 4.83
N GLU A 66 7.91 -12.05 3.63
CA GLU A 66 7.77 -12.90 2.45
C GLU A 66 8.65 -14.15 2.49
N THR A 67 9.72 -14.16 3.29
CA THR A 67 10.53 -15.37 3.49
C THR A 67 9.75 -16.46 4.23
N ILE A 68 8.76 -16.07 5.05
CA ILE A 68 7.87 -16.97 5.79
C ILE A 68 6.68 -17.31 4.88
N GLN A 69 6.92 -18.20 3.93
CA GLN A 69 5.94 -18.61 2.93
C GLN A 69 5.48 -20.06 3.17
N VAL A 70 4.16 -20.27 3.21
CA VAL A 70 3.56 -21.59 3.43
C VAL A 70 2.76 -22.00 2.20
N ALA A 71 3.03 -23.19 1.66
CA ALA A 71 2.22 -23.74 0.57
C ALA A 71 0.85 -24.16 1.10
N VAL A 72 -0.22 -23.80 0.38
CA VAL A 72 -1.59 -24.17 0.77
C VAL A 72 -1.91 -25.59 0.29
N PRO A 73 -2.68 -26.38 1.05
CA PRO A 73 -2.97 -27.78 0.69
C PRO A 73 -3.93 -27.91 -0.50
N PHE A 74 -4.72 -26.87 -0.79
CA PHE A 74 -5.73 -26.89 -1.85
C PHE A 74 -5.24 -26.34 -3.19
N ALA A 75 -4.00 -25.85 -3.30
CA ALA A 75 -3.45 -25.34 -4.56
C ALA A 75 -2.04 -25.90 -4.82
N PRO A 76 -1.56 -25.90 -6.07
CA PRO A 76 -0.21 -26.36 -6.37
C PRO A 76 0.88 -25.64 -5.57
N PRO A 77 2.04 -26.28 -5.32
CA PRO A 77 3.08 -25.79 -4.39
C PRO A 77 3.75 -24.48 -4.83
N PHE A 78 3.52 -24.02 -6.07
CA PHE A 78 3.97 -22.71 -6.53
C PHE A 78 3.11 -21.55 -6.00
N TYR A 79 1.89 -21.82 -5.53
CA TYR A 79 1.07 -20.84 -4.80
C TYR A 79 1.40 -20.87 -3.31
N LYS A 80 2.09 -19.82 -2.87
CA LYS A 80 2.54 -19.69 -1.48
C LYS A 80 1.85 -18.52 -0.79
N LEU A 81 1.37 -18.79 0.41
CA LEU A 81 0.72 -17.83 1.27
C LEU A 81 1.78 -17.12 2.11
N ASP A 82 1.70 -15.79 2.14
CA ASP A 82 2.60 -14.91 2.88
C ASP A 82 1.82 -13.67 3.38
N PHE A 83 2.43 -12.98 4.36
CA PHE A 83 1.88 -11.76 4.95
C PHE A 83 2.61 -10.49 4.48
N ALA A 84 3.33 -10.56 3.36
CA ALA A 84 4.16 -9.45 2.88
C ALA A 84 3.34 -8.28 2.33
N GLU A 85 2.05 -8.47 2.04
CA GLU A 85 1.16 -7.37 1.64
C GLU A 85 0.80 -6.44 2.80
N LEU A 86 0.93 -6.90 4.04
CA LEU A 86 0.56 -6.10 5.20
C LEU A 86 1.43 -4.83 5.34
N PRO A 87 2.77 -4.88 5.29
CA PRO A 87 3.60 -3.68 5.28
C PRO A 87 3.34 -2.79 4.06
N VAL A 88 3.04 -3.37 2.90
CA VAL A 88 2.71 -2.63 1.66
C VAL A 88 1.45 -1.81 1.83
N LEU A 89 0.38 -2.40 2.37
CA LEU A 89 -0.87 -1.72 2.65
C LEU A 89 -0.72 -0.62 3.71
N ILE A 90 0.02 -0.90 4.79
CA ILE A 90 0.28 0.09 5.84
C ILE A 90 1.04 1.29 5.27
N GLY A 91 2.10 1.04 4.49
CA GLY A 91 2.85 2.08 3.80
C GLY A 91 2.00 2.86 2.78
N GLY A 92 1.12 2.17 2.06
CA GLY A 92 0.17 2.76 1.12
C GLY A 92 -0.88 3.65 1.78
N PHE A 93 -1.44 3.23 2.92
CA PHE A 93 -2.38 4.05 3.70
C PHE A 93 -1.69 5.24 4.37
N ALA A 94 -0.42 5.10 4.74
CA ALA A 94 0.37 6.18 5.33
C ALA A 94 0.75 7.27 4.32
N MET A 95 1.28 6.88 3.15
CA MET A 95 1.93 7.80 2.21
C MET A 95 1.15 8.01 0.91
N GLY A 96 0.39 7.01 0.46
CA GLY A 96 -0.41 7.06 -0.76
C GLY A 96 -0.19 5.88 -1.72
N PRO A 97 -0.97 5.83 -2.81
CA PRO A 97 -0.95 4.71 -3.76
C PRO A 97 0.36 4.56 -4.54
N ALA A 98 1.06 5.66 -4.85
CA ALA A 98 2.33 5.61 -5.56
C ALA A 98 3.41 4.93 -4.70
N GLN A 99 3.43 5.20 -3.40
CA GLN A 99 4.35 4.57 -2.46
C GLN A 99 4.01 3.11 -2.22
N ALA A 100 2.73 2.73 -2.22
CA ALA A 100 2.31 1.33 -2.16
C ALA A 100 2.92 0.52 -3.32
N ALA A 101 2.82 1.04 -4.55
CA ALA A 101 3.41 0.41 -5.73
C ALA A 101 4.94 0.32 -5.62
N LEU A 102 5.61 1.37 -5.16
CA LEU A 102 7.06 1.34 -4.96
C LEU A 102 7.49 0.30 -3.93
N ILE A 103 6.80 0.19 -2.79
CA ILE A 103 7.09 -0.83 -1.78
C ILE A 103 6.90 -2.24 -2.36
N ALA A 104 5.83 -2.46 -3.12
CA ALA A 104 5.56 -3.73 -3.79
C ALA A 104 6.64 -4.12 -4.81
N ILE A 105 7.23 -3.15 -5.52
CA ILE A 105 8.32 -3.41 -6.46
C ILE A 105 9.61 -3.73 -5.68
N VAL A 106 9.96 -2.89 -4.70
CA VAL A 106 11.22 -3.03 -3.95
C VAL A 106 11.23 -4.32 -3.14
N LYS A 107 10.13 -4.72 -2.50
CA LYS A 107 10.07 -5.99 -1.74
C LYS A 107 10.38 -7.20 -2.63
N ASN A 108 9.83 -7.24 -3.84
CA ASN A 108 10.01 -8.36 -4.77
C ASN A 108 11.42 -8.36 -5.34
N LEU A 109 12.02 -7.18 -5.57
CA LEU A 109 13.42 -7.07 -5.95
C LEU A 109 14.35 -7.58 -4.84
N LEU A 110 14.07 -7.24 -3.57
CA LEU A 110 14.83 -7.75 -2.43
C LEU A 110 14.74 -9.27 -2.31
N LYS A 111 13.53 -9.83 -2.44
CA LYS A 111 13.33 -11.29 -2.44
C LYS A 111 14.13 -11.98 -3.55
N LEU A 112 14.14 -11.39 -4.74
CA LEU A 112 14.89 -11.91 -5.87
C LEU A 112 16.40 -11.98 -5.58
N LEU A 113 16.93 -10.97 -4.88
CA LEU A 113 18.34 -10.92 -4.47
C LEU A 113 18.66 -11.90 -3.33
N LEU A 114 17.74 -12.12 -2.39
CA LEU A 114 17.97 -12.93 -1.20
C LEU A 114 17.78 -14.43 -1.44
N ASN A 115 16.72 -14.81 -2.16
CA ASN A 115 16.28 -16.20 -2.30
C ASN A 115 16.49 -16.76 -3.70
N GLY A 116 16.90 -15.92 -4.67
CA GLY A 116 16.91 -16.29 -6.08
C GLY A 116 15.50 -16.51 -6.64
N THR A 117 15.42 -17.17 -7.80
CA THR A 117 14.14 -17.43 -8.49
C THR A 117 13.92 -18.93 -8.61
N SER A 118 12.81 -19.42 -8.06
CA SER A 118 12.35 -20.81 -8.26
C SER A 118 11.32 -20.93 -9.39
N THR A 119 10.84 -19.79 -9.92
CA THR A 119 9.74 -19.74 -10.90
C THR A 119 10.10 -19.02 -12.20
N TYR A 120 11.40 -18.89 -12.50
CA TYR A 120 11.92 -18.22 -13.69
C TYR A 120 11.46 -16.76 -13.84
N TYR A 121 11.45 -15.98 -12.74
CA TYR A 121 11.00 -14.58 -12.66
C TYR A 121 9.47 -14.36 -12.84
N VAL A 122 8.73 -15.39 -13.24
CA VAL A 122 7.31 -15.28 -13.59
C VAL A 122 6.44 -15.12 -12.35
N GLY A 123 6.78 -15.84 -11.27
CA GLY A 123 6.07 -15.74 -10.00
C GLY A 123 6.29 -14.38 -9.33
N GLU A 124 7.49 -13.82 -9.45
CA GLU A 124 7.84 -12.51 -8.92
C GLU A 124 7.09 -11.39 -9.65
N LEU A 125 7.01 -11.46 -10.99
CA LEU A 125 6.19 -10.53 -11.78
C LEU A 125 4.70 -10.65 -11.42
N GLY A 126 4.19 -11.88 -11.29
CA GLY A 126 2.82 -12.12 -10.84
C GLY A 126 2.55 -11.53 -9.46
N ASN A 127 3.51 -11.66 -8.53
CA ASN A 127 3.38 -11.11 -7.19
C ASN A 127 3.42 -9.58 -7.18
N ILE A 128 4.28 -8.93 -7.99
CA ILE A 128 4.30 -7.47 -8.14
C ILE A 128 2.96 -6.96 -8.64
N ILE A 129 2.43 -7.56 -9.72
CA ILE A 129 1.16 -7.13 -10.31
C ILE A 129 0.01 -7.36 -9.32
N GLY A 130 -0.04 -8.53 -8.68
CA GLY A 130 -1.04 -8.85 -7.65
C GLY A 130 -0.97 -7.88 -6.46
N SER A 131 0.24 -7.60 -5.96
CA SER A 131 0.47 -6.63 -4.88
C SER A 131 -0.03 -5.23 -5.26
N CYS A 132 0.24 -4.79 -6.49
CA CYS A 132 -0.22 -3.50 -7.00
C CYS A 132 -1.74 -3.46 -7.16
N MET A 133 -2.35 -4.50 -7.74
CA MET A 133 -3.82 -4.60 -7.89
C MET A 133 -4.55 -4.71 -6.56
N PHE A 134 -3.87 -5.16 -5.50
CA PHE A 134 -4.42 -5.15 -4.14
C PHE A 134 -4.24 -3.80 -3.44
N SER A 135 -2.99 -3.32 -3.36
CA SER A 135 -2.62 -2.19 -2.50
C SER A 135 -2.92 -0.82 -3.11
N VAL A 136 -2.80 -0.65 -4.43
CA VAL A 136 -3.05 0.64 -5.11
C VAL A 136 -4.52 1.06 -5.02
N PRO A 137 -5.52 0.23 -5.39
CA PRO A 137 -6.92 0.64 -5.28
C PRO A 137 -7.35 0.84 -3.83
N ALA A 138 -6.84 0.01 -2.90
CA ALA A 138 -7.08 0.20 -1.47
C ALA A 138 -6.54 1.57 -1.00
N ALA A 139 -5.29 1.90 -1.33
CA ALA A 139 -4.68 3.18 -0.95
C ALA A 139 -5.37 4.38 -1.62
N LEU A 140 -5.85 4.23 -2.86
CA LEU A 140 -6.57 5.27 -3.58
C LEU A 140 -7.91 5.61 -2.92
N ILE A 141 -8.71 4.60 -2.56
CA ILE A 141 -10.00 4.77 -1.88
C ILE A 141 -9.79 5.39 -0.50
N TYR A 142 -8.81 4.87 0.25
CA TYR A 142 -8.50 5.37 1.59
C TYR A 142 -7.99 6.82 1.59
N ARG A 143 -7.27 7.25 0.54
CA ARG A 143 -6.76 8.62 0.41
C ARG A 143 -7.87 9.68 0.36
N ARG A 144 -9.06 9.34 -0.15
CA ARG A 144 -10.19 10.29 -0.26
C ARG A 144 -10.77 10.66 1.09
N HIS A 145 -11.00 9.66 1.96
CA HIS A 145 -11.54 9.87 3.30
C HIS A 145 -10.84 8.96 4.31
N LYS A 146 -10.00 9.53 5.17
CA LYS A 146 -9.21 8.78 6.17
C LYS A 146 -10.06 8.42 7.38
N THR A 147 -10.97 7.47 7.20
CA THR A 147 -11.81 6.94 8.29
C THR A 147 -11.70 5.43 8.38
N LYS A 148 -12.03 4.86 9.55
CA LYS A 148 -12.05 3.40 9.76
C LYS A 148 -13.02 2.69 8.81
N LYS A 149 -14.19 3.30 8.55
CA LYS A 149 -15.19 2.76 7.61
C LYS A 149 -14.62 2.73 6.20
N THR A 150 -13.96 3.80 5.77
CA THR A 150 -13.32 3.87 4.45
C THR A 150 -12.17 2.89 4.33
N ALA A 151 -11.40 2.64 5.39
CA ALA A 151 -10.35 1.62 5.37
C ALA A 151 -10.91 0.21 5.13
N MET A 152 -12.04 -0.16 5.76
CA MET A 152 -12.70 -1.45 5.52
C MET A 152 -13.21 -1.57 4.08
N VAL A 153 -13.84 -0.51 3.55
CA VAL A 153 -14.31 -0.48 2.16
C VAL A 153 -13.14 -0.54 1.18
N ALA A 154 -12.05 0.17 1.46
CA ALA A 154 -10.83 0.15 0.67
C ALA A 154 -10.19 -1.23 0.61
N LEU A 155 -10.14 -1.94 1.74
CA LEU A 155 -9.62 -3.30 1.80
C LEU A 155 -10.52 -4.28 1.02
N ALA A 156 -11.84 -4.21 1.19
CA ALA A 156 -12.78 -5.05 0.44
C ALA A 156 -12.67 -4.82 -1.08
N ALA A 157 -12.65 -3.56 -1.51
CA ALA A 157 -12.44 -3.20 -2.92
C ALA A 157 -11.06 -3.66 -3.42
N GLY A 158 -10.01 -3.54 -2.60
CA GLY A 158 -8.68 -4.06 -2.91
C GLY A 158 -8.67 -5.56 -3.14
N VAL A 159 -9.32 -6.35 -2.27
CA VAL A 159 -9.42 -7.82 -2.42
C VAL A 159 -10.10 -8.18 -3.73
N ILE A 160 -11.21 -7.51 -4.07
CA ILE A 160 -11.94 -7.77 -5.32
C ILE A 160 -11.06 -7.43 -6.53
N CYS A 161 -10.42 -6.26 -6.54
CA CYS A 161 -9.49 -5.87 -7.61
C CYS A 161 -8.32 -6.85 -7.75
N ALA A 162 -7.78 -7.33 -6.63
CA ALA A 162 -6.70 -8.31 -6.61
C ALA A 162 -7.13 -9.65 -7.21
N ILE A 163 -8.33 -10.15 -6.88
CA ILE A 163 -8.85 -11.41 -7.43
C ILE A 163 -9.06 -11.30 -8.94
N VAL A 164 -9.73 -10.23 -9.40
CA VAL A 164 -9.98 -10.02 -10.84
C VAL A 164 -8.64 -9.88 -11.60
N GLY A 165 -7.73 -9.07 -11.07
CA GLY A 165 -6.39 -8.90 -11.64
C GLY A 165 -5.59 -10.21 -11.63
N ALA A 166 -5.64 -10.98 -10.55
CA ALA A 166 -4.94 -12.25 -10.44
C ALA A 166 -5.47 -13.28 -11.44
N VAL A 167 -6.79 -13.41 -11.60
CA VAL A 167 -7.39 -14.31 -12.60
C VAL A 167 -6.94 -13.91 -14.01
N PHE A 168 -7.03 -12.62 -14.35
CA PHE A 168 -6.63 -12.12 -15.66
C PHE A 168 -5.15 -12.36 -15.95
N VAL A 169 -4.26 -11.92 -15.05
CA VAL A 169 -2.81 -12.01 -15.21
C VAL A 169 -2.34 -13.47 -15.23
N ASN A 170 -2.93 -14.33 -14.38
CA ASN A 170 -2.54 -15.73 -14.36
C ASN A 170 -3.00 -16.48 -15.61
N CYS A 171 -4.23 -16.25 -16.09
CA CYS A 171 -4.72 -16.92 -17.29
C CYS A 171 -4.02 -16.42 -18.56
N ALA A 172 -3.71 -15.13 -18.64
CA ALA A 172 -3.14 -14.53 -19.85
C ALA A 172 -1.61 -14.65 -19.94
N ILE A 173 -0.90 -14.51 -18.82
CA ILE A 173 0.57 -14.34 -18.83
C ILE A 173 1.24 -15.38 -17.94
N THR A 174 0.95 -15.41 -16.64
CA THR A 174 1.76 -16.14 -15.66
C THR A 174 1.72 -17.65 -15.87
N LEU A 175 0.54 -18.27 -15.94
CA LEU A 175 0.42 -19.72 -16.11
C LEU A 175 0.89 -20.22 -17.48
N PRO A 176 0.47 -19.64 -18.63
CA PRO A 176 0.92 -20.15 -19.93
C PRO A 176 2.44 -19.99 -20.12
N PHE A 177 3.01 -18.88 -19.65
CA PHE A 177 4.45 -18.70 -19.73
C PHE A 177 5.20 -19.65 -18.78
N TYR A 178 4.74 -19.78 -17.53
CA TYR A 178 5.34 -20.69 -16.55
C TYR A 178 5.27 -22.15 -17.00
N ALA A 179 4.14 -22.56 -17.60
CA ALA A 179 3.98 -23.89 -18.19
C ALA A 179 5.02 -24.18 -19.28
N LYS A 180 5.27 -23.20 -20.16
CA LYS A 180 6.22 -23.33 -21.27
C LYS A 180 7.66 -23.44 -20.79
N VAL A 181 8.06 -22.64 -19.81
CA VAL A 181 9.46 -22.57 -19.35
C VAL A 181 9.82 -23.62 -18.29
N ALA A 182 8.88 -24.00 -17.42
CA ALA A 182 9.16 -24.86 -16.28
C ALA A 182 8.65 -26.30 -16.42
N PHE A 183 7.57 -26.52 -17.19
CA PHE A 183 6.89 -27.83 -17.26
C PHE A 183 6.73 -28.38 -18.68
N GLY A 184 7.23 -27.69 -19.71
CA GLY A 184 7.14 -28.14 -21.10
C GLY A 184 5.72 -28.17 -21.69
N GLY A 185 4.71 -27.64 -20.99
CA GLY A 185 3.32 -27.66 -21.46
C GLY A 185 2.29 -27.32 -20.38
N ILE A 186 1.16 -26.74 -20.79
CA ILE A 186 0.07 -26.32 -19.88
C ILE A 186 -0.66 -27.52 -19.27
N GLU A 187 -0.67 -28.64 -19.98
CA GLU A 187 -1.28 -29.90 -19.58
C GLU A 187 -0.68 -30.43 -18.26
N ASN A 188 0.62 -30.25 -18.07
CA ASN A 188 1.29 -30.68 -16.83
C ASN A 188 0.86 -29.84 -15.62
N ILE A 189 0.62 -28.53 -15.81
CA ILE A 189 0.05 -27.68 -14.75
C ILE A 189 -1.39 -28.06 -14.44
N ILE A 190 -2.18 -28.34 -15.48
CA ILE A 190 -3.57 -28.77 -15.31
C ILE A 190 -3.59 -30.12 -14.58
N ALA A 191 -2.75 -31.09 -14.96
CA ALA A 191 -2.64 -32.39 -14.31
C ALA A 191 -2.25 -32.28 -12.83
N MET A 192 -1.37 -31.34 -12.46
CA MET A 192 -1.09 -31.04 -11.05
C MET A 192 -2.33 -30.51 -10.32
N GLY A 193 -3.12 -29.65 -10.97
CA GLY A 193 -4.39 -29.18 -10.44
C GLY A 193 -5.43 -30.29 -10.29
N THR A 194 -5.55 -31.17 -11.29
CA THR A 194 -6.48 -32.31 -11.29
C THR A 194 -6.19 -33.31 -10.17
N LYS A 195 -4.90 -33.53 -9.84
CA LYS A 195 -4.51 -34.38 -8.70
C LYS A 195 -5.00 -33.85 -7.35
N ILE A 196 -5.10 -32.53 -7.20
CA ILE A 196 -5.57 -31.89 -5.97
C ILE A 196 -7.10 -31.83 -5.96
N ASN A 197 -7.71 -31.46 -7.10
CA ASN A 197 -9.14 -31.40 -7.25
C ASN A 197 -9.56 -31.96 -8.63
N PRO A 198 -10.30 -33.07 -8.69
CA PRO A 198 -10.69 -33.70 -9.94
C PRO A 198 -11.62 -32.83 -10.80
N ALA A 199 -12.23 -31.78 -10.23
CA ALA A 199 -13.02 -30.81 -10.99
C ALA A 199 -12.16 -29.99 -11.98
N VAL A 200 -10.84 -29.94 -11.83
CA VAL A 200 -9.96 -29.14 -12.68
C VAL A 200 -9.63 -29.88 -13.97
N THR A 201 -10.28 -29.50 -15.06
CA THR A 201 -10.10 -30.08 -16.40
C THR A 201 -9.49 -29.11 -17.41
N ASN A 202 -9.66 -27.80 -17.19
CA ASN A 202 -9.23 -26.74 -18.10
C ASN A 202 -8.57 -25.59 -17.33
N LEU A 203 -7.88 -24.69 -18.04
CA LEU A 203 -7.26 -23.49 -17.45
C LEU A 203 -8.27 -22.58 -16.73
N TYR A 204 -9.47 -22.41 -17.30
CA TYR A 204 -10.54 -21.62 -16.67
C TYR A 204 -11.04 -22.25 -15.37
N THR A 205 -11.20 -23.57 -15.37
CA THR A 205 -11.60 -24.32 -14.18
C THR A 205 -10.51 -24.28 -13.12
N PHE A 206 -9.25 -24.35 -13.53
CA PHE A 206 -8.10 -24.13 -12.64
C PHE A 206 -8.15 -22.72 -12.02
N ALA A 207 -8.48 -21.69 -12.80
CA ALA A 207 -8.59 -20.33 -12.29
C ALA A 207 -9.69 -20.20 -11.22
N ILE A 208 -10.87 -20.76 -11.47
CA ILE A 208 -12.01 -20.67 -10.56
C ILE A 208 -11.77 -21.48 -9.27
N PHE A 209 -11.24 -22.70 -9.37
CA PHE A 209 -11.10 -23.59 -8.22
C PHE A 209 -9.78 -23.46 -7.46
N MET A 210 -8.74 -22.90 -8.07
CA MET A 210 -7.42 -22.74 -7.42
C MET A 210 -7.07 -21.27 -7.23
N ILE A 211 -7.09 -20.47 -8.29
CA ILE A 211 -6.58 -19.09 -8.27
C ILE A 211 -7.49 -18.18 -7.44
N VAL A 212 -8.80 -18.23 -7.66
CA VAL A 212 -9.78 -17.43 -6.93
C VAL A 212 -9.75 -17.71 -5.43
N PRO A 213 -9.92 -18.96 -4.95
CA PRO A 213 -9.90 -19.23 -3.50
C PRO A 213 -8.53 -18.93 -2.89
N PHE A 214 -7.42 -19.20 -3.60
CA PHE A 214 -6.10 -18.85 -3.11
C PHE A 214 -5.93 -17.34 -2.89
N ASN A 215 -6.29 -16.52 -3.89
CA ASN A 215 -6.17 -15.07 -3.77
C ASN A 215 -7.18 -14.50 -2.77
N LEU A 216 -8.36 -15.09 -2.64
CA LEU A 216 -9.33 -14.71 -1.62
C LEU A 216 -8.77 -14.95 -0.21
N VAL A 217 -8.16 -16.10 0.04
CA VAL A 217 -7.54 -16.40 1.34
C VAL A 217 -6.32 -15.51 1.57
N LYS A 218 -5.41 -15.39 0.59
CA LYS A 218 -4.19 -14.58 0.71
C LYS A 218 -4.51 -13.10 0.95
N CYS A 219 -5.30 -12.48 0.08
CA CYS A 219 -5.66 -11.07 0.19
C CYS A 219 -6.62 -10.82 1.36
N GLY A 220 -7.55 -11.74 1.63
CA GLY A 220 -8.49 -11.66 2.75
C GLY A 220 -7.78 -11.70 4.10
N LEU A 221 -6.86 -12.63 4.30
CA LEU A 221 -6.05 -12.68 5.54
C LEU A 221 -5.21 -11.42 5.69
N ASN A 222 -4.50 -10.99 4.64
CA ASN A 222 -3.74 -9.74 4.70
C ASN A 222 -4.65 -8.53 5.02
N ALA A 223 -5.84 -8.44 4.43
CA ALA A 223 -6.80 -7.40 4.73
C ALA A 223 -7.28 -7.42 6.19
N ILE A 224 -7.61 -8.60 6.73
CA ILE A 224 -8.04 -8.76 8.13
C ILE A 224 -6.92 -8.31 9.07
N VAL A 225 -5.70 -8.81 8.86
CA VAL A 225 -4.56 -8.45 9.73
C VAL A 225 -4.25 -6.97 9.59
N THR A 226 -4.29 -6.39 8.39
CA THR A 226 -4.12 -4.94 8.20
C THR A 226 -5.21 -4.14 8.93
N ALA A 227 -6.47 -4.57 8.90
CA ALA A 227 -7.55 -3.90 9.62
C ALA A 227 -7.33 -3.90 11.15
N LEU A 228 -6.82 -5.00 11.71
CA LEU A 228 -6.50 -5.11 13.13
C LEU A 228 -5.29 -4.24 13.53
N VAL A 229 -4.22 -4.29 12.74
CA VAL A 229 -2.98 -3.54 12.97
C VAL A 229 -3.20 -2.04 12.76
N TYR A 230 -4.02 -1.65 11.78
CA TYR A 230 -4.29 -0.26 11.44
C TYR A 230 -4.79 0.56 12.64
N LYS A 231 -5.58 -0.03 13.55
CA LYS A 231 -6.06 0.67 14.76
C LYS A 231 -4.89 1.17 15.63
N HIS A 232 -3.80 0.41 15.71
CA HIS A 232 -2.62 0.78 16.50
C HIS A 232 -1.69 1.71 15.72
N VAL A 233 -1.43 1.41 14.45
CA VAL A 233 -0.48 2.17 13.62
C VAL A 233 -1.01 3.56 13.24
N SER A 234 -2.32 3.71 13.02
CA SER A 234 -2.92 5.01 12.66
C SER A 234 -2.74 6.05 13.77
N VAL A 235 -2.76 5.64 15.04
CA VAL A 235 -2.56 6.54 16.19
C VAL A 235 -1.13 7.09 16.20
N ILE A 236 -0.13 6.23 15.94
CA ILE A 236 1.29 6.58 15.95
C ILE A 236 1.63 7.53 14.79
N ILE A 237 1.10 7.26 13.59
CA ILE A 237 1.37 8.09 12.41
C ILE A 237 0.78 9.50 12.58
N HIS A 238 -0.44 9.62 13.11
CA HIS A 238 -1.06 10.94 13.32
C HIS A 238 -0.39 11.69 14.47
N ALA A 239 0.02 10.99 15.55
CA ALA A 239 0.75 11.60 16.66
C ALA A 239 2.12 12.17 16.25
N GLY A 240 2.85 11.49 15.34
CA GLY A 240 4.16 11.95 14.86
C GLY A 240 4.07 13.23 14.01
N VAL A 241 3.06 13.35 13.15
CA VAL A 241 2.86 14.54 12.28
C VAL A 241 2.54 15.79 13.10
N HIS A 242 1.78 15.67 14.20
CA HIS A 242 1.49 16.80 15.07
C HIS A 242 2.72 17.32 15.82
N ARG A 243 3.69 16.45 16.15
CA ARG A 243 4.95 16.87 16.77
C ARG A 243 5.83 17.66 15.80
N GLU A 244 5.96 17.21 14.56
CA GLU A 244 6.81 17.87 13.54
C GLU A 244 6.33 19.30 13.24
N LYS A 245 5.01 19.49 13.03
CA LYS A 245 4.42 20.83 12.85
C LYS A 245 4.61 21.74 14.05
N LYS A 246 4.55 21.19 15.27
CA LYS A 246 4.78 21.97 16.49
C LYS A 246 6.24 22.43 16.58
N THR A 247 7.19 21.56 16.25
CA THR A 247 8.62 21.90 16.27
C THR A 247 8.98 22.92 15.21
N GLU A 248 8.44 22.79 13.99
CA GLU A 248 8.65 23.76 12.90
C GLU A 248 8.07 25.15 13.24
N ASN A 249 6.90 25.20 13.88
CA ASN A 249 6.30 26.45 14.38
C ASN A 249 6.99 27.03 15.62
N THR A 250 7.80 26.26 16.35
CA THR A 250 8.55 26.75 17.52
C THR A 250 9.97 27.19 17.14
N ALA A 251 10.50 26.67 16.03
CA ALA A 251 11.83 27.00 15.51
C ALA A 251 11.83 28.19 14.52
N ALA A 252 10.66 28.69 14.14
CA ALA A 252 10.44 29.86 13.27
C ALA A 252 10.02 31.08 14.09
#